data_AF-A0A6G1L750-F1
#
_entry.id   AF-A0A6G1L750-F1
#
_cell.length_a   1.000
_cell.length_b   1.000
_cell.length_c   1.000
_cell.angle_alpha   90.00
_cell.angle_beta   90.00
_cell.angle_gamma   90.00
#
_symmetry.space_group_name_H-M   'P 1'
#
loop_
_entity.id
_entity.type
_entity.pdbx_description
1 polymer ?
#
loop_
_entity_poly.entity_id
_entity_poly.type
_entity_poly.pdbx_seq_one_letter_code
_entity_poly.pdbx_strand_id
1 'polypeptide(L)'
;MDIHELTPGEDGLVGTFCIEEKLSGILVLAGSRKGLASIVEDLESAASSGDEDQSSSTDEAESLTDEEASPRIPPSSLEIEDDRINRRAQAFEKNSFRNPKFWLRWQGRVRDPEAGDEAKDALDSDKGYLIFSSNDCERFEGTISCSRLDWDNVKLQGWKIHSRATPCPLSWAVPDNS
;
A
#
# COMPACT_ATOMS: atom_id res chain seq x y z
N MET A 1 -6.12 -12.47 -5.54
CA MET A 1 -5.19 -11.32 -5.67
C MET A 1 -3.78 -11.85 -5.51
N ASP A 2 -2.82 -11.29 -6.23
CA ASP A 2 -1.41 -11.61 -6.06
C ASP A 2 -0.64 -10.40 -5.53
N ILE A 3 0.25 -10.61 -4.56
CA ILE A 3 1.07 -9.55 -3.98
C ILE A 3 2.51 -9.83 -4.41
N HIS A 4 3.07 -8.90 -5.17
CA HIS A 4 4.30 -9.08 -5.92
C HIS A 4 5.50 -8.57 -5.14
N GLU A 5 5.55 -7.28 -4.86
CA GLU A 5 6.71 -6.62 -4.28
C GLU A 5 6.31 -5.40 -3.45
N LEU A 6 7.28 -4.78 -2.80
CA LEU A 6 7.11 -3.49 -2.15
C LEU A 6 7.11 -2.38 -3.21
N THR A 7 6.49 -1.24 -2.88
CA THR A 7 6.67 0.00 -3.64
C THR A 7 8.14 0.43 -3.60
N PRO A 8 8.63 1.23 -4.57
CA PRO A 8 10.01 1.73 -4.55
C PRO A 8 10.40 2.43 -3.24
N GLY A 9 9.45 3.13 -2.60
CA GLY A 9 9.63 3.76 -1.28
C GLY A 9 9.51 2.83 -0.07
N GLU A 10 9.33 1.51 -0.28
CA GLU A 10 9.15 0.47 0.74
C GLU A 10 8.02 0.71 1.76
N ASP A 11 7.08 1.58 1.42
CA ASP A 11 5.99 2.06 2.28
C ASP A 11 4.60 1.53 1.89
N GLY A 12 4.55 0.70 0.83
CA GLY A 12 3.36 0.02 0.36
C GLY A 12 3.65 -1.30 -0.35
N LEU A 13 2.59 -1.97 -0.80
CA LEU A 13 2.66 -3.24 -1.53
C LEU A 13 2.06 -3.05 -2.93
N VAL A 14 2.72 -3.62 -3.93
CA VAL A 14 2.24 -3.71 -5.30
C VAL A 14 1.72 -5.11 -5.58
N GLY A 15 0.57 -5.19 -6.24
CA GLY A 15 -0.11 -6.44 -6.52
C GLY A 15 -0.88 -6.43 -7.82
N THR A 16 -1.36 -7.60 -8.23
CA THR A 16 -2.32 -7.73 -9.33
C THR A 16 -3.60 -8.38 -8.86
N PHE A 17 -4.68 -8.10 -9.57
CA PHE A 17 -6.00 -8.64 -9.25
C PHE A 17 -6.83 -8.91 -10.50
N CYS A 18 -7.82 -9.77 -10.33
CA CYS A 18 -8.83 -10.09 -11.32
C CYS A 18 -10.14 -10.38 -10.57
N ILE A 19 -11.23 -9.76 -10.98
CA ILE A 19 -12.58 -9.90 -10.43
C ILE A 19 -13.49 -10.38 -11.56
N GLU A 20 -13.90 -11.65 -11.50
CA GLU A 20 -14.88 -12.28 -12.41
C GLU A 20 -14.68 -11.95 -13.90
N GLU A 21 -13.43 -11.77 -14.34
CA GLU A 21 -13.06 -11.34 -15.70
C GLU A 21 -13.59 -9.97 -16.15
N LYS A 22 -14.35 -9.26 -15.31
CA LYS A 22 -14.89 -7.91 -15.55
C LYS A 22 -13.88 -6.82 -15.25
N LEU A 23 -12.99 -7.05 -14.29
CA LEU A 23 -11.98 -6.08 -13.89
C LEU A 23 -10.69 -6.78 -13.56
N SER A 24 -9.59 -6.38 -14.19
CA SER A 24 -8.26 -6.90 -13.88
C SER A 24 -7.20 -5.83 -14.06
N GLY A 25 -6.19 -5.82 -13.19
CA GLY A 25 -5.12 -4.84 -13.30
C GLY A 25 -4.10 -4.90 -12.17
N ILE A 26 -3.44 -3.77 -11.99
CA ILE A 26 -2.47 -3.52 -10.92
C ILE A 26 -3.16 -2.80 -9.75
N LEU A 27 -2.70 -3.08 -8.54
CA LEU A 27 -3.13 -2.38 -7.35
C LEU A 27 -1.95 -2.02 -6.46
N VAL A 28 -2.16 -1.00 -5.66
CA VAL A 28 -1.24 -0.51 -4.64
C VAL A 28 -1.97 -0.50 -3.31
N LEU A 29 -1.34 -1.05 -2.28
CA LEU A 29 -1.85 -1.12 -0.91
C LEU A 29 -0.96 -0.33 0.03
N ALA A 30 -1.58 0.44 0.93
CA ALA A 30 -0.86 1.12 2.01
C ALA A 30 -1.64 1.09 3.33
N GLY A 31 -0.92 1.12 4.45
CA GLY A 31 -1.55 1.11 5.79
C GLY A 31 -2.34 2.39 6.13
N SER A 32 -2.15 3.48 5.38
CA SER A 32 -2.85 4.74 5.58
C SER A 32 -3.23 5.41 4.27
N ARG A 33 -4.26 6.27 4.29
CA ARG A 33 -4.66 7.05 3.10
C ARG A 33 -3.58 8.03 2.65
N LYS A 34 -2.86 8.62 3.62
CA LYS A 34 -1.77 9.56 3.33
C LYS A 34 -0.60 8.84 2.65
N GLY A 35 -0.22 7.67 3.17
CA GLY A 35 0.80 6.83 2.54
C GLY A 35 0.39 6.42 1.14
N LEU A 36 -0.85 5.94 0.96
CA LEU A 36 -1.36 5.60 -0.37
C LEU A 36 -1.29 6.76 -1.36
N ALA A 37 -1.65 7.97 -0.94
CA ALA A 37 -1.60 9.15 -1.80
C ALA A 37 -0.16 9.49 -2.23
N SER A 38 0.79 9.46 -1.28
CA SER A 38 2.22 9.67 -1.56
C SER A 38 2.76 8.67 -2.58
N ILE A 39 2.49 7.37 -2.35
CA ILE A 39 2.95 6.30 -3.24
C ILE A 39 2.41 6.48 -4.66
N VAL A 40 1.12 6.81 -4.80
CA VAL A 40 0.50 6.98 -6.12
C VAL A 40 1.11 8.18 -6.84
N GLU A 41 1.36 9.30 -6.14
CA GLU A 41 2.03 10.47 -6.70
C GLU A 41 3.46 10.14 -7.17
N ASP A 42 4.22 9.38 -6.38
CA ASP A 42 5.57 8.94 -6.73
C ASP A 42 5.56 8.03 -7.97
N LEU A 43 4.62 7.08 -8.04
CA LEU A 43 4.46 6.17 -9.18
C LEU A 43 4.03 6.90 -10.46
N GLU A 44 3.12 7.88 -10.36
CA GLU A 44 2.69 8.69 -11.49
C GLU A 44 3.80 9.63 -11.99
N SER A 45 4.61 10.15 -11.06
CA SER A 45 5.78 10.98 -11.38
C SER A 45 6.87 10.16 -12.09
N ALA A 46 7.15 8.96 -11.61
CA ALA A 46 8.09 8.03 -12.22
C ALA A 46 7.60 7.50 -13.58
N ALA A 47 6.29 7.34 -13.77
CA ALA A 47 5.72 6.95 -15.05
C ALA A 47 5.70 8.09 -16.10
N SER A 48 5.63 9.34 -15.65
CA SER A 48 5.68 10.54 -16.52
C SER A 48 7.11 10.94 -16.91
N SER A 49 8.05 10.68 -16.01
CA SER A 49 9.44 11.11 -16.13
C SER A 49 10.25 9.88 -16.50
N GLY A 50 10.52 9.67 -17.80
CA GLY A 50 11.44 8.64 -18.22
C GLY A 50 12.81 8.91 -17.60
N ASP A 51 13.14 8.14 -16.56
CA ASP A 51 14.44 8.07 -15.88
C ASP A 51 15.11 9.42 -15.58
N GLU A 52 14.84 10.02 -14.43
CA GLU A 52 15.84 10.85 -13.74
C GLU A 52 15.79 10.61 -12.23
N ASP A 53 16.72 9.76 -11.77
CA ASP A 53 17.22 9.69 -10.39
C ASP A 53 17.49 11.11 -9.84
N GLN A 54 16.89 11.44 -8.69
CA GLN A 54 17.56 12.12 -7.56
C GLN A 54 16.58 12.56 -6.46
N SER A 55 16.86 12.17 -5.22
CA SER A 55 17.10 13.10 -4.09
C SER A 55 17.25 12.29 -2.79
N SER A 56 18.49 12.10 -2.31
CA SER A 56 19.13 12.92 -1.26
C SER A 56 18.27 13.11 -0.01
N SER A 57 18.39 12.18 0.94
CA SER A 57 18.01 12.44 2.33
C SER A 57 19.26 12.87 3.10
N THR A 58 19.39 14.17 3.32
CA THR A 58 20.24 14.76 4.36
C THR A 58 19.30 15.29 5.44
N ASP A 59 19.40 14.75 6.65
CA ASP A 59 18.91 15.44 7.83
C ASP A 59 19.95 15.23 8.95
N GLU A 60 20.81 16.23 9.09
CA GLU A 60 21.58 16.47 10.30
C GLU A 60 20.65 17.11 11.34
N ALA A 61 20.51 16.48 12.49
CA ALA A 61 19.83 17.08 13.65
C ALA A 61 20.86 17.32 14.77
N GLU A 62 21.51 18.48 14.71
CA GLU A 62 22.15 19.11 15.86
C GLU A 62 21.09 19.96 16.60
N SER A 63 20.86 19.71 17.89
CA SER A 63 20.23 20.70 18.77
C SER A 63 20.66 20.47 20.22
N LEU A 64 21.48 21.39 20.72
CA LEU A 64 21.91 21.53 22.11
C LEU A 64 20.99 22.52 22.84
N THR A 65 20.60 22.19 24.10
CA THR A 65 20.44 23.00 25.35
C THR A 65 19.49 22.23 26.29
N ASP A 66 19.87 21.71 27.49
CA ASP A 66 20.23 22.34 28.79
C ASP A 66 19.04 23.12 29.41
N GLU A 67 18.50 22.95 30.64
CA GLU A 67 18.82 22.31 31.92
C GLU A 67 17.52 21.85 32.64
N GLU A 68 17.62 20.89 33.57
CA GLU A 68 17.21 21.02 35.00
C GLU A 68 17.25 19.65 35.71
N ALA A 69 18.01 19.60 36.80
CA ALA A 69 18.50 18.40 37.45
C ALA A 69 17.49 17.71 38.39
N SER A 70 17.33 16.40 38.18
CA SER A 70 16.90 15.44 39.20
C SER A 70 17.85 14.25 39.09
N PRO A 71 18.41 13.67 40.18
CA PRO A 71 19.41 12.62 40.07
C PRO A 71 18.75 11.31 39.63
N ARG A 72 18.49 11.19 38.33
CA ARG A 72 18.15 9.94 37.66
C ARG A 72 19.48 9.30 37.32
N ILE A 73 19.77 8.16 37.96
CA ILE A 73 20.87 7.29 37.55
C ILE A 73 20.71 7.09 36.04
N PRO A 74 21.71 7.46 35.20
CA PRO A 74 21.59 7.27 33.77
C PRO A 74 21.37 5.78 33.53
N PRO A 75 20.30 5.39 32.80
CA PRO A 75 20.03 3.99 32.54
C PRO A 75 21.27 3.39 31.90
N SER A 76 21.67 2.22 32.39
CA SER A 76 22.76 1.48 31.78
C SER A 76 22.43 1.20 30.31
N SER A 77 23.46 1.07 29.47
CA SER A 77 23.27 0.72 28.04
C SER A 77 22.38 -0.52 27.85
N LEU A 78 22.40 -1.44 28.82
CA LEU A 78 21.55 -2.63 28.85
C LEU A 78 20.05 -2.30 29.05
N GLU A 79 19.73 -1.37 29.94
CA GLU A 79 18.35 -0.93 30.21
C GLU A 79 17.77 -0.12 29.04
N ILE A 80 18.59 0.66 28.34
CA ILE A 80 18.18 1.38 27.13
C ILE A 80 17.83 0.40 26.00
N GLU A 81 18.66 -0.64 25.80
CA GLU A 81 18.38 -1.66 24.79
C GLU A 81 17.16 -2.51 25.17
N ASP A 82 16.99 -2.86 26.45
CA ASP A 82 15.83 -3.61 26.93
C ASP A 82 14.53 -2.81 26.80
N ASP A 83 14.55 -1.51 27.08
CA ASP A 83 13.42 -0.62 26.82
C ASP A 83 13.08 -0.51 25.33
N ARG A 84 14.09 -0.49 24.46
CA ARG A 84 13.89 -0.47 22.99
C ARG A 84 13.26 -1.77 22.52
N ILE A 85 13.75 -2.90 23.02
CA ILE A 85 13.22 -4.24 22.72
C ILE A 85 11.79 -4.37 23.25
N ASN A 86 11.52 -3.92 24.48
CA ASN A 86 10.18 -3.95 25.07
C ASN A 86 9.19 -3.05 24.31
N ARG A 87 9.59 -1.85 23.88
CA ARG A 87 8.73 -1.00 23.03
C ARG A 87 8.42 -1.69 21.70
N ARG A 88 9.43 -2.31 21.08
CA ARG A 88 9.24 -3.08 19.85
C ARG A 88 8.28 -4.26 20.07
N ALA A 89 8.48 -5.04 21.12
CA ALA A 89 7.64 -6.18 21.48
C ALA A 89 6.19 -5.77 21.79
N GLN A 90 5.98 -4.71 22.57
CA GLN A 90 4.64 -4.19 22.87
C GLN A 90 3.93 -3.62 21.64
N ALA A 91 4.66 -3.00 20.71
CA ALA A 91 4.12 -2.56 19.43
C ALA A 91 3.68 -3.77 18.57
N PHE A 92 4.49 -4.84 18.54
CA PHE A 92 4.13 -6.10 17.87
C PHE A 92 2.90 -6.75 18.50
N GLU A 93 2.84 -6.86 19.83
CA GLU A 93 1.72 -7.50 20.53
C GLU A 93 0.41 -6.73 20.36
N LYS A 94 0.45 -5.39 20.40
CA LYS A 94 -0.73 -4.55 20.15
C LYS A 94 -1.22 -4.58 18.69
N ASN A 95 -0.34 -4.91 17.74
CA ASN A 95 -0.70 -5.06 16.32
C ASN A 95 -1.13 -6.49 15.95
N SER A 96 -0.67 -7.51 16.69
CA SER A 96 -0.92 -8.93 16.38
C SER A 96 -2.39 -9.35 16.48
N PHE A 97 -3.24 -8.58 17.19
CA PHE A 97 -4.67 -8.89 17.37
C PHE A 97 -5.62 -8.10 16.45
N ARG A 98 -5.10 -7.37 15.45
CA ARG A 98 -5.94 -6.61 14.52
C ARG A 98 -5.81 -7.19 13.12
N ASN A 99 -6.97 -7.48 12.53
CA ASN A 99 -7.12 -7.74 11.10
C ASN A 99 -6.45 -6.61 10.29
N PRO A 100 -5.33 -6.87 9.59
CA PRO A 100 -4.60 -5.83 8.90
C PRO A 100 -5.47 -5.12 7.86
N LYS A 101 -5.60 -3.79 7.96
CA LYS A 101 -6.38 -2.97 7.02
C LYS A 101 -5.46 -2.18 6.11
N PHE A 102 -5.71 -2.26 4.82
CA PHE A 102 -5.00 -1.53 3.78
C PHE A 102 -5.96 -0.68 2.97
N TRP A 103 -5.56 0.55 2.68
CA TRP A 103 -6.18 1.36 1.64
C TRP A 103 -5.65 0.92 0.30
N LEU A 104 -6.51 0.93 -0.71
CA LEU A 104 -6.22 0.44 -2.05
C LEU A 104 -6.44 1.56 -3.07
N ARG A 105 -5.49 1.71 -4.00
CA ARG A 105 -5.71 2.32 -5.32
C ARG A 105 -5.48 1.23 -6.36
N TRP A 106 -6.28 1.21 -7.42
CA TRP A 106 -6.11 0.27 -8.51
C TRP A 106 -6.18 0.98 -9.85
N GLN A 107 -5.54 0.38 -10.85
CA GLN A 107 -5.67 0.75 -12.25
C GLN A 107 -5.73 -0.54 -13.07
N GLY A 108 -6.62 -0.60 -14.05
CA GLY A 108 -6.83 -1.84 -14.78
C GLY A 108 -7.78 -1.72 -15.94
N ARG A 109 -7.92 -2.85 -16.64
CA ARG A 109 -8.87 -3.00 -17.73
C ARG A 109 -10.23 -3.37 -17.18
N VAL A 110 -11.24 -2.59 -17.57
CA VAL A 110 -12.65 -2.85 -17.29
C VAL A 110 -13.27 -3.45 -18.55
N ARG A 111 -13.81 -4.66 -18.39
CA ARG A 111 -14.62 -5.34 -19.39
C ARG A 111 -16.09 -5.23 -19.02
N ASP A 112 -16.78 -4.33 -19.72
CA ASP A 112 -18.23 -4.24 -19.65
C ASP A 112 -18.85 -5.08 -20.79
N PRO A 113 -19.53 -6.20 -20.45
CA PRO A 113 -20.17 -7.04 -21.46
C PRO A 113 -21.37 -6.36 -22.15
N GLU A 114 -21.93 -5.30 -21.55
CA GLU A 114 -23.07 -4.56 -22.11
C GLU A 114 -22.64 -3.36 -22.96
N ALA A 115 -21.35 -3.01 -22.95
CA ALA A 115 -20.80 -1.90 -23.72
C ALA A 115 -20.53 -2.24 -25.20
N GLY A 116 -20.65 -1.24 -26.07
CA GLY A 116 -20.29 -1.35 -27.50
C GLY A 116 -18.81 -1.67 -27.71
N ASP A 117 -18.43 -2.21 -28.89
CA ASP A 117 -17.10 -2.79 -29.17
C ASP A 117 -15.88 -1.91 -28.77
N GLU A 118 -15.99 -0.59 -28.80
CA GLU A 118 -14.90 0.34 -28.42
C GLU A 118 -14.79 0.58 -26.90
N ALA A 119 -15.83 0.29 -26.12
CA ALA A 119 -15.88 0.49 -24.68
C ALA A 119 -15.67 -0.82 -23.88
N LYS A 120 -15.47 -1.94 -24.58
CA LYS A 120 -15.31 -3.28 -23.98
C LYS A 120 -13.98 -3.50 -23.26
N ASP A 121 -12.94 -2.72 -23.53
CA ASP A 121 -11.64 -2.84 -22.88
C ASP A 121 -11.06 -1.44 -22.62
N ALA A 122 -11.60 -0.76 -21.62
CA ALA A 122 -11.12 0.56 -21.23
C ALA A 122 -10.21 0.49 -20.00
N LEU A 123 -9.20 1.36 -19.95
CA LEU A 123 -8.45 1.60 -18.72
C LEU A 123 -9.28 2.46 -17.77
N ASP A 124 -9.32 2.07 -16.51
CA ASP A 124 -9.96 2.82 -15.42
C ASP A 124 -9.08 2.76 -14.18
N SER A 125 -9.32 3.67 -13.23
CA SER A 125 -8.65 3.67 -11.94
C SER A 125 -9.59 4.15 -10.84
N ASP A 126 -9.60 3.46 -9.71
CA ASP A 126 -10.38 3.87 -8.56
C ASP A 126 -9.75 3.40 -7.24
N LYS A 127 -10.48 3.56 -6.14
CA LYS A 127 -10.02 3.29 -4.78
C LYS A 127 -10.87 2.23 -4.08
N GLY A 128 -10.36 1.78 -2.95
CA GLY A 128 -11.02 0.82 -2.08
C GLY A 128 -10.27 0.61 -0.78
N TYR A 129 -10.59 -0.48 -0.11
CA TYR A 129 -9.79 -0.98 1.01
C TYR A 129 -9.90 -2.49 1.13
N LEU A 130 -8.89 -3.11 1.74
CA LEU A 130 -8.87 -4.52 2.11
C LEU A 130 -8.65 -4.66 3.61
N ILE A 131 -9.23 -5.68 4.21
CA ILE A 131 -9.06 -6.09 5.60
C ILE A 131 -8.75 -7.58 5.57
N PHE A 132 -7.54 -7.96 5.95
CA PHE A 132 -7.14 -9.35 6.03
C PHE A 132 -7.72 -9.99 7.29
N SER A 133 -8.17 -11.24 7.17
CA SER A 133 -8.76 -11.99 8.29
C SER A 133 -7.75 -12.29 9.40
N SER A 134 -6.45 -12.27 9.07
CA SER A 134 -5.35 -12.65 9.96
C SER A 134 -4.03 -12.04 9.47
N ASN A 135 -2.99 -12.13 10.30
CA ASN A 135 -1.65 -11.56 10.01
C ASN A 135 -0.89 -12.28 8.89
N ASP A 136 -1.26 -13.52 8.57
CA ASP A 136 -0.73 -14.26 7.42
C ASP A 136 -1.17 -13.68 6.06
N CYS A 137 -2.15 -12.77 6.08
CA CYS A 137 -2.69 -12.09 4.91
C CYS A 137 -3.18 -13.07 3.82
N GLU A 138 -3.72 -14.23 4.22
CA GLU A 138 -4.21 -15.23 3.27
C GLU A 138 -5.58 -14.88 2.70
N ARG A 139 -6.51 -14.45 3.55
CA ARG A 139 -7.90 -14.13 3.19
C ARG A 139 -8.20 -12.68 3.51
N PHE A 140 -9.04 -12.06 2.68
CA PHE A 140 -9.44 -10.67 2.88
C PHE A 140 -10.90 -10.43 2.51
N GLU A 141 -11.45 -9.41 3.15
CA GLU A 141 -12.69 -8.75 2.78
C GLU A 141 -12.41 -7.27 2.53
N GLY A 142 -13.21 -6.60 1.72
CA GLY A 142 -12.95 -5.22 1.37
C GLY A 142 -14.07 -4.58 0.57
N THR A 143 -13.78 -3.38 0.06
CA THR A 143 -14.60 -2.72 -0.94
C THR A 143 -13.76 -2.20 -2.08
N ILE A 144 -14.39 -2.10 -3.25
CA ILE A 144 -13.83 -1.49 -4.45
C ILE A 144 -14.91 -0.64 -5.10
N SER A 145 -14.52 0.52 -5.60
CA SER A 145 -15.34 1.31 -6.50
C SER A 145 -14.84 1.16 -7.94
N CYS A 146 -15.73 1.30 -8.90
CA CYS A 146 -15.42 1.37 -10.32
C CYS A 146 -16.54 2.15 -11.01
N SER A 147 -16.25 3.39 -11.39
CA SER A 147 -17.24 4.28 -12.01
C SER A 147 -17.84 3.70 -13.30
N ARG A 148 -17.03 3.00 -14.10
CA ARG A 148 -17.48 2.39 -15.36
C ARG A 148 -18.46 1.23 -15.20
N LEU A 149 -18.39 0.51 -14.08
CA LEU A 149 -19.30 -0.60 -13.77
C LEU A 149 -20.47 -0.16 -12.86
N ASP A 150 -20.60 1.16 -12.62
CA ASP A 150 -21.54 1.73 -11.63
C ASP A 150 -21.36 1.09 -10.23
N TRP A 151 -20.11 0.76 -9.88
CA TRP A 151 -19.77 0.18 -8.59
C TRP A 151 -19.39 1.28 -7.62
N ASP A 152 -20.21 1.48 -6.59
CA ASP A 152 -19.90 2.32 -5.44
C ASP A 152 -19.70 1.48 -4.18
N ASN A 153 -18.44 1.39 -3.71
CA ASN A 153 -18.06 0.67 -2.49
C ASN A 153 -18.60 -0.77 -2.44
N VAL A 154 -18.61 -1.45 -3.58
CA VAL A 154 -19.10 -2.82 -3.70
C VAL A 154 -18.20 -3.74 -2.89
N LYS A 155 -18.82 -4.64 -2.12
CA LYS A 155 -18.10 -5.61 -1.30
C LYS A 155 -17.32 -6.57 -2.19
N LEU A 156 -16.10 -6.85 -1.79
CA LEU A 156 -15.27 -7.89 -2.39
C LEU A 156 -14.67 -8.76 -1.29
N GLN A 157 -14.43 -10.02 -1.62
CA GLN A 157 -13.73 -10.95 -0.76
C GLN A 157 -12.84 -11.85 -1.61
N GLY A 158 -11.78 -12.39 -1.04
CA GLY A 158 -10.90 -13.27 -1.77
C GLY A 158 -9.73 -13.77 -0.95
N TRP A 159 -8.79 -14.37 -1.66
CA TRP A 159 -7.55 -14.87 -1.09
C TRP A 159 -6.32 -14.41 -1.89
N LYS A 160 -5.19 -14.38 -1.19
CA LYS A 160 -3.86 -14.18 -1.76
C LYS A 160 -3.42 -15.46 -2.47
N ILE A 161 -2.92 -15.34 -3.70
CA ILE A 161 -2.64 -16.49 -4.58
C ILE A 161 -1.27 -17.11 -4.29
N HIS A 162 -0.23 -16.29 -4.10
CA HIS A 162 1.12 -16.75 -3.83
C HIS A 162 1.66 -16.19 -2.52
N SER A 163 2.34 -17.02 -1.71
CA SER A 163 2.98 -16.58 -0.47
C SER A 163 4.31 -15.85 -0.70
N ARG A 164 4.93 -16.05 -1.86
CA ARG A 164 6.25 -15.51 -2.22
C ARG A 164 6.14 -14.29 -3.12
N ALA A 165 6.92 -13.28 -2.79
CA ALA A 165 7.14 -12.11 -3.64
C ALA A 165 7.70 -12.53 -5.01
N THR A 166 7.14 -11.95 -6.06
CA THR A 166 7.57 -12.11 -7.46
C THR A 166 7.56 -10.72 -8.11
N PRO A 167 8.41 -10.42 -9.10
CA PRO A 167 8.37 -9.12 -9.78
C PRO A 167 6.98 -8.85 -10.37
N CYS A 168 6.49 -7.61 -10.26
CA CYS A 168 5.18 -7.28 -10.81
C CYS A 168 5.24 -7.29 -12.36
N PRO A 169 4.35 -8.04 -13.04
CA PRO A 169 4.35 -8.10 -14.50
C PRO A 169 3.71 -6.87 -15.16
N LEU A 170 3.13 -5.96 -14.37
CA LEU A 170 2.46 -4.75 -14.82
C LEU A 170 3.16 -3.53 -14.22
N SER A 171 3.22 -2.45 -14.97
CA SER A 171 3.67 -1.14 -14.48
C SER A 171 2.46 -0.24 -14.20
N TRP A 172 2.58 0.63 -13.21
CA TRP A 172 1.63 1.71 -13.01
C TRP A 172 1.70 2.68 -14.19
N ALA A 173 0.56 3.12 -14.72
CA ALA A 173 0.50 4.04 -15.85
C ALA A 173 -0.22 5.32 -15.44
N VAL A 174 0.24 6.45 -15.97
CA VAL A 174 -0.50 7.71 -15.81
C VAL A 174 -1.81 7.58 -16.60
N PRO A 175 -2.98 7.80 -15.98
CA PRO A 175 -4.23 7.83 -16.73
C PRO A 175 -4.18 8.97 -17.76
N ASP A 176 -4.43 8.67 -19.03
CA ASP A 176 -4.59 9.69 -20.08
C ASP A 176 -5.81 10.56 -19.72
N ASN A 177 -5.56 11.74 -19.13
CA ASN A 177 -6.58 12.78 -18.99
C ASN A 177 -6.87 13.37 -20.37
N SER A 178 -7.76 12.70 -21.14
CA SER A 178 -8.38 13.26 -22.35
C SER A 178 -9.68 13.97 -22.02
#